data_AF-A0A955X007-F1
#
_entry.id   AF-A0A955X007-F1
#
_cell.length_a   1.000
_cell.length_b   1.000
_cell.length_c   1.000
_cell.angle_alpha   90.00
_cell.angle_beta   90.00
_cell.angle_gamma   90.00
#
_symmetry.space_group_name_H-M   'P 1'
#
loop_
_entity.id
_entity.type
_entity.pdbx_description
1 polymer ?
#
loop_
_entity_poly.entity_id
_entity_poly.type
_entity_poly.pdbx_seq_one_letter_code
_entity_poly.pdbx_strand_id
1 'polypeptide(L)'
;ARAAAEAARPDDAVWRPGHVYCFQCSSPDCRHAKPDDPQALFVGYAPTGKPQWLGFVQACVDRRVDGVQRLYHRPPGVVGLLETTALTAELLPGFGHGGGAYRVLGQAAVGLVPADLTGRSGERVALALQVVETRRPGTPVQLRLNILGLASEAVIAAAADGAPHGPPERLRRLIEKARRQLGAITRRAVTAEARREAYAVDQAVQSLLGGLRGDLVRVFDADGRRTRHAEDRRREGERPTSNVWRDARQAGDDRVFHDAHRETLVVVGPKGRAHVFTAEARHVTSMRLEPGELERRLAKRRWRLAHPEEVRVFRQHLAASADAREAG
;
A
#
# COMPACT_ATOMS: atom_id res chain seq x y z
N ALA A 1 -11.73 19.74 -21.55
CA ALA A 1 -12.67 20.69 -20.89
C ALA A 1 -13.95 20.04 -20.34
N ARG A 2 -13.95 18.74 -19.96
CA ARG A 2 -15.13 18.06 -19.37
C ARG A 2 -14.80 17.32 -18.06
N ALA A 3 -13.70 17.70 -17.41
CA ALA A 3 -13.16 17.08 -16.20
C ALA A 3 -13.10 18.05 -14.99
N ALA A 4 -13.73 19.22 -15.10
CA ALA A 4 -13.73 20.26 -14.05
C ALA A 4 -15.14 20.56 -13.50
N ALA A 5 -16.10 19.65 -13.69
CA ALA A 5 -17.51 19.85 -13.32
C ALA A 5 -18.02 18.78 -12.34
N GLU A 6 -17.20 18.44 -11.35
CA GLU A 6 -17.64 17.72 -10.14
C GLU A 6 -17.28 18.51 -8.86
N ALA A 7 -17.08 19.82 -9.01
CA ALA A 7 -17.17 20.76 -7.90
C ALA A 7 -18.62 20.73 -7.39
N ALA A 8 -18.77 20.46 -6.08
CA ALA A 8 -19.99 20.38 -5.29
C ALA A 8 -21.26 20.93 -5.96
N ARG A 9 -22.19 20.05 -6.33
CA ARG A 9 -23.59 20.48 -6.55
C ARG A 9 -24.15 20.96 -5.20
N PRO A 10 -24.73 22.17 -5.10
CA PRO A 10 -25.16 22.77 -3.82
C PRO A 10 -26.35 22.10 -3.10
N ASP A 11 -26.79 20.92 -3.52
CA ASP A 11 -28.16 20.43 -3.26
C ASP A 11 -28.26 19.12 -2.45
N ASP A 12 -27.20 18.64 -1.81
CA ASP A 12 -27.31 17.52 -0.85
C ASP A 12 -27.32 18.04 0.59
N ALA A 13 -28.51 18.38 1.10
CA ALA A 13 -28.69 18.77 2.51
C ALA A 13 -28.15 17.72 3.51
N VAL A 14 -27.90 16.50 3.06
CA VAL A 14 -27.49 15.35 3.89
C VAL A 14 -26.05 14.87 3.61
N TRP A 15 -25.31 15.44 2.66
CA TRP A 15 -23.97 14.96 2.32
C TRP A 15 -23.00 16.06 1.91
N ARG A 16 -21.79 15.99 2.48
CA ARG A 16 -20.64 16.82 2.09
C ARG A 16 -19.37 15.96 2.02
N PRO A 17 -18.53 16.11 0.98
CA PRO A 17 -17.23 15.43 0.92
C PRO A 17 -16.36 15.79 2.14
N GLY A 18 -15.70 14.78 2.72
CA GLY A 18 -14.82 14.99 3.87
C GLY A 18 -15.53 15.05 5.23
N HIS A 19 -16.85 14.92 5.25
CA HIS A 19 -17.67 15.09 6.45
C HIS A 19 -18.54 13.85 6.69
N VAL A 20 -18.77 13.54 7.96
CA VAL A 20 -19.75 12.54 8.41
C VAL A 20 -21.02 13.27 8.85
N TYR A 21 -22.19 12.81 8.39
CA TYR A 21 -23.45 13.44 8.78
C TYR A 21 -23.69 13.30 10.28
N CYS A 22 -23.98 14.41 10.97
CA CYS A 22 -24.30 14.41 12.38
C CYS A 22 -25.81 14.38 12.58
N PHE A 23 -26.35 13.25 13.05
CA PHE A 23 -27.78 13.11 13.31
C PHE A 23 -28.25 13.94 14.51
N GLN A 24 -27.36 14.23 15.47
CA GLN A 24 -27.71 15.11 16.59
C GLN A 24 -27.94 16.57 16.16
N CYS A 25 -27.19 17.05 15.17
CA CYS A 25 -27.29 18.42 14.65
C CYS A 25 -28.09 18.50 13.35
N SER A 26 -28.54 17.35 12.82
CA SER A 26 -29.19 17.22 11.51
C SER A 26 -28.43 17.91 10.37
N SER A 27 -27.08 17.85 10.39
CA SER A 27 -26.25 18.60 9.44
C SER A 27 -24.91 17.90 9.17
N PRO A 28 -24.42 17.92 7.91
CA PRO A 28 -23.05 17.52 7.58
C PRO A 28 -22.01 18.61 7.89
N ASP A 29 -22.44 19.81 8.27
CA ASP A 29 -21.58 21.01 8.37
C ASP A 29 -21.29 21.46 9.80
N CYS A 30 -21.69 20.68 10.80
CA CYS A 30 -21.41 21.00 12.19
C CYS A 30 -19.98 20.61 12.59
N ARG A 31 -19.51 21.15 13.72
CA ARG A 31 -18.17 20.82 14.27
C ARG A 31 -17.94 19.32 14.48
N HIS A 32 -18.99 18.55 14.75
CA HIS A 32 -18.89 17.11 15.03
C HIS A 32 -18.69 16.28 13.76
N ALA A 33 -18.92 16.85 12.58
CA ALA A 33 -18.86 16.14 11.30
C ALA A 33 -17.44 15.80 10.84
N LYS A 34 -16.43 16.34 11.53
CA LYS A 34 -15.00 16.10 11.30
C LYS A 34 -14.29 15.88 12.64
N PRO A 35 -13.14 15.20 12.66
CA PRO A 35 -12.34 15.10 13.87
C PRO A 35 -11.62 16.43 14.14
N ASP A 36 -11.39 16.71 15.42
CA ASP A 36 -10.50 17.79 15.85
C ASP A 36 -9.01 17.37 15.77
N ASP A 37 -8.73 16.08 15.93
CA ASP A 37 -7.40 15.48 15.82
C ASP A 37 -7.20 14.83 14.43
N PRO A 38 -6.16 15.21 13.66
CA PRO A 38 -5.86 14.62 12.34
C PRO A 38 -5.61 13.10 12.38
N GLN A 39 -5.24 12.54 13.54
CA GLN A 39 -5.01 11.10 13.73
C GLN A 39 -6.27 10.35 14.17
N ALA A 40 -7.39 11.05 14.40
CA ALA A 40 -8.62 10.40 14.80
C ALA A 40 -9.37 9.82 13.61
N LEU A 41 -9.95 8.65 13.84
CA LEU A 41 -10.78 7.90 12.92
C LEU A 41 -12.23 7.95 13.41
N PHE A 42 -13.18 8.03 12.47
CA PHE A 42 -14.58 7.85 12.78
C PHE A 42 -14.82 6.41 13.26
N VAL A 43 -15.36 6.20 14.46
CA VAL A 43 -15.58 4.85 15.03
C VAL A 43 -17.04 4.47 15.17
N GLY A 44 -17.94 5.39 14.83
CA GLY A 44 -19.38 5.17 14.84
C GLY A 44 -20.14 6.36 15.39
N TYR A 45 -21.39 6.13 15.79
CA TYR A 45 -22.24 7.15 16.39
C TYR A 45 -22.50 6.85 17.86
N ALA A 46 -22.55 7.90 18.67
CA ALA A 46 -23.16 7.82 19.99
C ALA A 46 -24.67 7.56 19.86
N PRO A 47 -25.36 7.09 20.93
CA PRO A 47 -26.81 6.87 20.93
C PRO A 47 -27.65 8.08 20.51
N THR A 48 -27.14 9.29 20.74
CA THR A 48 -27.77 10.57 20.35
C THR A 48 -27.57 10.94 18.88
N GLY A 49 -26.84 10.12 18.11
CA GLY A 49 -26.54 10.40 16.72
C GLY A 49 -25.36 11.35 16.46
N LYS A 50 -24.55 11.62 17.50
CA LYS A 50 -23.29 12.36 17.35
C LYS A 50 -22.18 11.45 16.81
N PRO A 51 -21.44 11.85 15.76
CA PRO A 51 -20.25 11.13 15.32
C PRO A 51 -19.21 11.02 16.43
N GLN A 52 -18.65 9.83 16.61
CA GLN A 52 -17.56 9.55 17.53
C GLN A 52 -16.25 9.38 16.77
N TRP A 53 -15.21 10.00 17.32
CA TRP A 53 -13.86 10.02 16.78
C TRP A 53 -12.89 9.48 17.82
N LEU A 54 -12.01 8.57 17.41
CA LEU A 54 -11.03 7.94 18.28
C LEU A 54 -9.68 7.91 17.58
N GLY A 55 -8.59 8.16 18.31
CA GLY A 55 -7.23 8.05 17.76
C GLY A 55 -7.01 6.71 17.06
N PHE A 56 -6.47 6.72 15.85
CA PHE A 56 -6.36 5.51 15.02
C PHE A 56 -5.64 4.35 15.71
N VAL A 57 -4.59 4.66 16.47
CA VAL A 57 -3.82 3.66 17.24
C VAL A 57 -4.73 2.98 18.28
N GLN A 58 -5.49 3.77 19.04
CA GLN A 58 -6.44 3.25 20.02
C GLN A 58 -7.52 2.41 19.34
N ALA A 59 -8.07 2.88 18.22
CA ALA A 59 -9.04 2.11 17.44
C ALA A 59 -8.47 0.75 16.98
N CYS A 60 -7.20 0.69 16.57
CA CYS A 60 -6.56 -0.57 16.21
C CYS A 60 -6.38 -1.51 17.41
N VAL A 61 -6.07 -0.98 18.60
CA VAL A 61 -5.94 -1.76 19.83
C VAL A 61 -7.29 -2.34 20.25
N ASP A 62 -8.34 -1.51 20.28
CA ASP A 62 -9.69 -1.92 20.67
C ASP A 62 -10.23 -3.02 19.73
N ARG A 63 -9.91 -2.93 18.44
CA ARG A 63 -10.29 -3.92 17.42
C ARG A 63 -9.30 -5.08 17.26
N ARG A 64 -8.24 -5.12 18.06
CA ARG A 64 -7.19 -6.16 18.04
C ARG A 64 -6.63 -6.39 16.64
N VAL A 65 -6.32 -5.30 15.93
CA VAL A 65 -5.81 -5.38 14.55
C VAL A 65 -4.41 -5.99 14.53
N ASP A 66 -4.25 -7.02 13.70
CA ASP A 66 -2.94 -7.64 13.48
C ASP A 66 -1.92 -6.63 12.96
N GLY A 67 -0.71 -6.66 13.52
CA GLY A 67 0.36 -5.80 13.07
C GLY A 67 0.33 -4.37 13.61
N VAL A 68 -0.52 -4.07 14.60
CA VAL A 68 -0.59 -2.72 15.24
C VAL A 68 0.76 -2.21 15.71
N GLN A 69 1.66 -3.10 16.13
CA GLN A 69 3.04 -2.76 16.52
C GLN A 69 3.84 -2.05 15.42
N ARG A 70 3.49 -2.26 14.14
CA ARG A 70 4.14 -1.60 13.00
C ARG A 70 4.01 -0.08 13.06
N LEU A 71 2.95 0.43 13.68
CA LEU A 71 2.72 1.88 13.86
C LEU A 71 3.81 2.54 14.74
N TYR A 72 4.53 1.75 15.56
CA TYR A 72 5.60 2.24 16.43
C TYR A 72 7.01 2.07 15.84
N HIS A 73 7.13 1.55 14.61
CA HIS A 73 8.42 1.41 13.94
C HIS A 73 9.04 2.78 13.59
N ARG A 74 10.34 2.80 13.26
CA ARG A 74 11.03 3.98 12.74
C ARG A 74 11.62 3.67 11.36
N PRO A 75 11.04 4.17 10.26
CA PRO A 75 9.81 4.98 10.21
C PRO A 75 8.55 4.16 10.54
N PRO A 76 7.44 4.81 10.96
CA PRO A 76 6.17 4.13 11.23
C PRO A 76 5.70 3.36 10.01
N GLY A 77 5.35 2.08 10.22
CA GLY A 77 4.67 1.27 9.22
C GLY A 77 3.19 1.65 9.10
N VAL A 78 2.51 1.00 8.17
CA VAL A 78 1.08 1.25 7.88
C VAL A 78 0.26 0.03 8.24
N VAL A 79 -0.86 0.25 8.90
CA VAL A 79 -1.84 -0.77 9.28
C VAL A 79 -3.19 -0.37 8.70
N GLY A 80 -3.94 -1.36 8.21
CA GLY A 80 -5.26 -1.18 7.64
C GLY A 80 -6.36 -1.72 8.56
N LEU A 81 -7.42 -0.96 8.74
CA LEU A 81 -8.61 -1.32 9.50
C LEU A 81 -9.83 -1.34 8.57
N LEU A 82 -10.73 -2.30 8.76
CA LEU A 82 -12.00 -2.38 8.04
C LEU A 82 -13.13 -2.30 9.07
N GLU A 83 -14.04 -1.36 8.84
CA GLU A 83 -15.22 -1.11 9.66
C GLU A 83 -16.46 -1.24 8.79
N THR A 84 -17.45 -2.01 9.22
CA THR A 84 -18.69 -2.21 8.45
C THR A 84 -19.90 -1.89 9.32
N THR A 85 -20.56 -2.89 9.89
CA THR A 85 -21.82 -2.78 10.63
C THR A 85 -21.69 -2.09 11.99
N ALA A 86 -20.48 -2.08 12.57
CA ALA A 86 -20.24 -1.49 13.88
C ALA A 86 -20.50 0.03 13.93
N LEU A 87 -20.39 0.73 12.80
CA LEU A 87 -20.43 2.20 12.77
C LEU A 87 -21.79 2.81 13.11
N THR A 88 -22.87 2.05 12.97
CA THR A 88 -24.22 2.50 13.29
C THR A 88 -24.87 1.65 14.39
N ALA A 89 -24.11 0.78 15.07
CA ALA A 89 -24.65 -0.21 15.99
C ALA A 89 -25.29 0.41 17.25
N GLU A 90 -24.73 1.51 17.75
CA GLU A 90 -25.22 2.20 18.96
C GLU A 90 -26.29 3.27 18.65
N LEU A 91 -26.57 3.52 17.38
CA LEU A 91 -27.51 4.57 16.97
C LEU A 91 -28.94 4.16 17.30
N LEU A 92 -29.61 4.93 18.17
CA LEU A 92 -30.99 4.64 18.55
C LEU A 92 -31.95 4.83 17.37
N PRO A 93 -33.04 4.04 17.24
CA PRO A 93 -33.97 4.13 16.10
C PRO A 93 -34.58 5.53 15.86
N GLY A 94 -34.73 6.33 16.92
CA GLY A 94 -35.21 7.72 16.83
C GLY A 94 -34.23 8.68 16.12
N PHE A 95 -32.95 8.31 16.06
CA PHE A 95 -31.89 9.02 15.34
C PHE A 95 -31.47 8.15 14.14
N GLY A 96 -31.68 8.62 12.91
CA GLY A 96 -31.14 7.98 11.70
C GLY A 96 -31.85 6.73 11.16
N HIS A 97 -32.91 6.19 11.77
CA HIS A 97 -33.74 5.14 11.12
C HIS A 97 -35.09 5.62 10.57
N GLY A 98 -35.64 6.73 11.07
CA GLY A 98 -36.94 7.25 10.60
C GLY A 98 -36.91 7.95 9.23
N GLY A 99 -35.75 8.43 8.76
CA GLY A 99 -35.65 9.26 7.55
C GLY A 99 -34.94 8.62 6.35
N GLY A 100 -34.15 7.55 6.55
CA GLY A 100 -33.45 6.80 5.47
C GLY A 100 -32.51 7.62 4.57
N ALA A 101 -32.32 8.91 4.83
CA ALA A 101 -31.68 9.82 3.89
C ALA A 101 -30.16 9.69 3.84
N TYR A 102 -29.55 9.18 4.92
CA TYR A 102 -28.11 8.97 5.04
C TYR A 102 -27.81 7.70 5.83
N ARG A 103 -26.95 6.83 5.31
CA ARG A 103 -26.49 5.62 5.99
C ARG A 103 -25.01 5.37 5.68
N VAL A 104 -24.21 5.09 6.70
CA VAL A 104 -22.82 4.65 6.52
C VAL A 104 -22.82 3.14 6.29
N LEU A 105 -22.25 2.68 5.18
CA LEU A 105 -22.18 1.24 4.82
C LEU A 105 -20.90 0.57 5.33
N GLY A 106 -19.88 1.37 5.59
CA GLY A 106 -18.59 0.94 6.09
C GLY A 106 -17.48 1.87 5.65
N GLN A 107 -16.26 1.60 6.12
CA GLN A 107 -15.05 2.29 5.71
C GLN A 107 -13.84 1.35 5.75
N ALA A 108 -12.89 1.62 4.87
CA ALA A 108 -11.54 1.06 4.92
C ALA A 108 -10.58 2.19 5.30
N ALA A 109 -9.84 2.01 6.38
CA ALA A 109 -8.96 3.03 6.94
C ALA A 109 -7.51 2.56 7.00
N VAL A 110 -6.58 3.50 6.89
CA VAL A 110 -5.15 3.33 7.16
C VAL A 110 -4.66 4.47 8.02
N GLY A 111 -3.79 4.15 8.97
CA GLY A 111 -3.31 5.11 9.96
C GLY A 111 -1.89 5.58 9.73
N LEU A 112 -1.63 6.76 10.29
CA LEU A 112 -0.33 7.39 10.37
C LEU A 112 0.36 7.54 9.00
N VAL A 113 -0.44 7.76 7.95
CA VAL A 113 0.08 8.09 6.64
C VAL A 113 0.56 9.55 6.63
N PRO A 114 1.59 9.90 5.84
CA PRO A 114 2.00 11.29 5.74
C PRO A 114 0.86 12.19 5.25
N ALA A 115 0.61 13.30 5.94
CA ALA A 115 -0.43 14.26 5.55
C ALA A 115 -0.16 14.84 4.14
N ASP A 116 1.12 15.04 3.82
CA ASP A 116 1.58 15.51 2.52
C ASP A 116 1.71 14.39 1.46
N LEU A 117 1.34 13.16 1.81
CA LEU A 117 1.44 11.94 0.99
C LEU A 117 2.86 11.58 0.50
N THR A 118 3.87 12.35 0.89
CA THR A 118 5.27 12.20 0.44
C THR A 118 6.23 11.89 1.58
N GLY A 119 5.86 12.17 2.83
CA GLY A 119 6.65 11.91 4.02
C GLY A 119 7.54 13.06 4.47
N ARG A 120 7.43 14.26 3.88
CA ARG A 120 8.35 15.38 4.13
C ARG A 120 7.93 16.25 5.31
N SER A 121 6.63 16.47 5.53
CA SER A 121 6.13 17.34 6.61
C SER A 121 6.26 16.74 8.02
N GLY A 122 6.44 15.42 8.12
CA GLY A 122 6.43 14.68 9.40
C GLY A 122 5.03 14.50 10.01
N GLU A 123 4.06 15.35 9.65
CA GLU A 123 2.66 15.27 10.07
C GLU A 123 1.99 13.99 9.56
N ARG A 124 1.21 13.36 10.44
CA ARG A 124 0.57 12.06 10.19
C ARG A 124 -0.92 12.15 10.42
N VAL A 125 -1.68 11.53 9.52
CA VAL A 125 -3.14 11.51 9.54
C VAL A 125 -3.68 10.08 9.54
N ALA A 126 -4.90 9.91 10.04
CA ALA A 126 -5.71 8.74 9.75
C ALA A 126 -6.52 8.99 8.47
N LEU A 127 -6.36 8.13 7.46
CA LEU A 127 -7.07 8.22 6.19
C LEU A 127 -8.13 7.14 6.12
N ALA A 128 -9.38 7.50 5.82
CA ALA A 128 -10.45 6.53 5.58
C ALA A 128 -11.17 6.77 4.25
N LEU A 129 -11.41 5.68 3.53
CA LEU A 129 -12.33 5.61 2.40
C LEU A 129 -13.64 5.00 2.90
N GLN A 130 -14.65 5.85 3.07
CA GLN A 130 -15.95 5.50 3.62
C GLN A 130 -17.01 5.45 2.50
N VAL A 131 -17.86 4.42 2.51
CA VAL A 131 -19.00 4.34 1.60
C VAL A 131 -20.26 4.76 2.35
N VAL A 132 -20.99 5.70 1.78
CA VAL A 132 -22.24 6.21 2.34
C VAL A 132 -23.35 6.07 1.31
N GLU A 133 -24.52 5.69 1.77
CA GLU A 133 -25.76 5.67 1.01
C GLU A 133 -26.53 6.94 1.33
N THR A 134 -26.93 7.66 0.29
CA THR A 134 -27.81 8.82 0.39
C THR A 134 -29.10 8.56 -0.37
N ARG A 135 -30.24 8.88 0.24
CA ARG A 135 -31.56 8.82 -0.38
C ARG A 135 -32.20 10.19 -0.30
N ARG A 136 -32.70 10.69 -1.43
CA ARG A 136 -33.61 11.84 -1.44
C ARG A 136 -35.00 11.38 -1.87
N PRO A 137 -36.07 11.96 -1.32
CA PRO A 137 -37.43 11.68 -1.78
C PRO A 137 -37.54 11.78 -3.31
N GLY A 138 -38.13 10.77 -3.93
CA GLY A 138 -38.35 10.73 -5.39
C GLY A 138 -37.11 10.49 -6.24
N THR A 139 -35.93 10.23 -5.65
CA THR A 139 -34.70 9.92 -6.39
C THR A 139 -34.20 8.51 -6.11
N PRO A 140 -33.55 7.84 -7.09
CA PRO A 140 -32.92 6.56 -6.85
C PRO A 140 -31.83 6.64 -5.78
N VAL A 141 -31.58 5.52 -5.09
CA VAL A 141 -30.48 5.40 -4.14
C VAL A 141 -29.14 5.81 -4.75
N GLN A 142 -28.31 6.55 -4.01
CA GLN A 142 -26.98 6.93 -4.42
C GLN A 142 -25.94 6.45 -3.41
N LEU A 143 -24.95 5.68 -3.90
CA LEU A 143 -23.77 5.35 -3.11
C LEU A 143 -22.64 6.31 -3.43
N ARG A 144 -22.01 6.86 -2.40
CA ARG A 144 -20.95 7.86 -2.50
C ARG A 144 -19.70 7.39 -1.76
N LEU A 145 -18.55 7.69 -2.35
CA LEU A 145 -17.25 7.47 -1.71
C LEU A 145 -16.83 8.77 -1.01
N ASN A 146 -16.79 8.72 0.31
CA ASN A 146 -16.32 9.78 1.18
C ASN A 146 -14.86 9.53 1.58
N ILE A 147 -14.04 10.59 1.61
CA ILE A 147 -12.63 10.51 1.98
C ILE A 147 -12.46 11.33 3.26
N LEU A 148 -12.10 10.68 4.36
CA LEU A 148 -11.89 11.32 5.66
C LEU A 148 -10.40 11.40 5.96
N GLY A 149 -9.99 12.49 6.61
CA GLY A 149 -8.60 12.75 7.03
C GLY A 149 -7.70 13.40 5.99
N LEU A 150 -8.09 13.39 4.70
CA LEU A 150 -7.43 14.14 3.64
C LEU A 150 -8.46 14.78 2.71
N ALA A 151 -8.22 16.04 2.33
CA ALA A 151 -9.01 16.71 1.31
C ALA A 151 -8.77 16.07 -0.07
N SER A 152 -9.82 15.90 -0.87
CA SER A 152 -9.71 15.31 -2.21
C SER A 152 -8.80 16.15 -3.10
N GLU A 153 -8.87 17.46 -2.95
CA GLU A 153 -8.09 18.48 -3.65
C GLU A 153 -6.61 18.35 -3.33
N ALA A 154 -6.27 18.07 -2.06
CA ALA A 154 -4.90 17.84 -1.64
C ALA A 154 -4.30 16.58 -2.28
N VAL A 155 -5.09 15.50 -2.40
CA VAL A 155 -4.66 14.28 -3.10
C VAL A 155 -4.39 14.56 -4.58
N ILE A 156 -5.28 15.32 -5.24
CA ILE A 156 -5.15 15.67 -6.66
C ILE A 156 -3.92 16.54 -6.89
N ALA A 157 -3.75 17.60 -6.09
CA ALA A 157 -2.59 18.49 -6.18
C ALA A 157 -1.27 17.71 -5.98
N ALA A 158 -1.20 16.90 -4.93
CA ALA A 158 -0.01 16.07 -4.66
C ALA A 158 0.28 15.04 -5.76
N ALA A 159 -0.74 14.55 -6.47
CA ALA A 159 -0.56 13.66 -7.61
C ALA A 159 -0.09 14.40 -8.88
N ALA A 160 -0.54 15.63 -9.09
CA ALA A 160 -0.10 16.46 -10.22
C ALA A 160 1.38 16.88 -10.09
N ASP A 161 1.83 17.20 -8.88
CA ASP A 161 3.19 17.63 -8.58
C ASP A 161 4.17 16.46 -8.35
N GLY A 162 3.63 15.25 -8.22
CA GLY A 162 4.36 14.07 -7.79
C GLY A 162 4.93 13.20 -8.91
N ALA A 163 5.77 12.23 -8.54
CA ALA A 163 6.24 11.22 -9.48
C ALA A 163 5.07 10.34 -9.99
N PRO A 164 5.06 9.91 -11.27
CA PRO A 164 3.97 9.10 -11.87
C PRO A 164 3.64 7.77 -11.18
N HIS A 165 4.53 7.31 -10.30
CA HIS A 165 4.36 6.08 -9.52
C HIS A 165 4.47 6.29 -8.00
N GLY A 166 4.45 7.54 -7.55
CA GLY A 166 4.49 7.90 -6.13
C GLY A 166 3.18 7.56 -5.38
N PRO A 167 3.20 7.58 -4.03
CA PRO A 167 2.00 7.36 -3.23
C PRO A 167 0.80 8.26 -3.61
N PRO A 168 0.95 9.56 -3.89
CA PRO A 168 -0.19 10.41 -4.28
C PRO A 168 -0.91 9.92 -5.53
N GLU A 169 -0.17 9.62 -6.60
CA GLU A 169 -0.73 9.14 -7.87
C GLU A 169 -1.35 7.74 -7.74
N ARG A 170 -0.74 6.85 -6.93
CA ARG A 170 -1.34 5.55 -6.62
C ARG A 170 -2.64 5.69 -5.84
N LEU A 171 -2.70 6.60 -4.86
CA LEU A 171 -3.92 6.89 -4.10
C LEU A 171 -5.01 7.47 -5.00
N ARG A 172 -4.67 8.44 -5.87
CA ARG A 172 -5.61 9.01 -6.84
C ARG A 172 -6.23 7.93 -7.73
N ARG A 173 -5.40 7.06 -8.33
CA ARG A 173 -5.87 5.93 -9.15
C ARG A 173 -6.75 4.96 -8.37
N LEU A 174 -6.41 4.69 -7.11
CA LEU A 174 -7.20 3.85 -6.22
C LEU A 174 -8.60 4.45 -5.97
N ILE A 175 -8.66 5.74 -5.66
CA ILE A 175 -9.93 6.47 -5.45
C ILE A 175 -10.78 6.44 -6.72
N GLU A 176 -10.19 6.70 -7.89
CA GLU A 176 -10.92 6.66 -9.16
C GLU A 176 -11.44 5.26 -9.49
N LYS A 177 -10.63 4.23 -9.25
CA LYS A 177 -11.06 2.83 -9.40
C LYS A 177 -12.22 2.52 -8.44
N ALA A 178 -12.12 2.93 -7.18
CA ALA A 178 -13.15 2.74 -6.18
C ALA A 178 -14.47 3.43 -6.58
N ARG A 179 -14.41 4.68 -7.05
CA ARG A 179 -15.58 5.43 -7.55
C ARG A 179 -16.24 4.72 -8.73
N ARG A 180 -15.47 4.19 -9.69
CA ARG A 180 -16.01 3.42 -10.83
C ARG A 180 -16.70 2.13 -10.37
N GLN A 181 -16.07 1.39 -9.47
CA GLN A 181 -16.64 0.16 -8.91
C GLN A 181 -17.92 0.44 -8.12
N LEU A 182 -17.91 1.49 -7.30
CA LEU A 182 -19.08 1.93 -6.54
C LEU A 182 -20.22 2.35 -7.47
N GLY A 183 -19.93 3.09 -8.54
CA GLY A 183 -20.92 3.44 -9.55
C GLY A 183 -21.56 2.22 -10.24
N ALA A 184 -20.80 1.13 -10.43
CA ALA A 184 -21.36 -0.13 -10.93
C ALA A 184 -22.30 -0.80 -9.90
N ILE A 185 -21.94 -0.76 -8.61
CA ILE A 185 -22.80 -1.25 -7.51
C ILE A 185 -24.09 -0.42 -7.46
N THR A 186 -24.01 0.91 -7.53
CA THR A 186 -25.18 1.81 -7.54
C THR A 186 -26.12 1.49 -8.70
N ARG A 187 -25.60 1.35 -9.94
CA ARG A 187 -26.44 1.01 -11.11
C ARG A 187 -27.17 -0.33 -10.95
N ARG A 188 -26.49 -1.34 -10.39
CA ARG A 188 -27.11 -2.64 -10.10
C ARG A 188 -28.20 -2.52 -9.04
N ALA A 189 -27.94 -1.76 -7.96
CA ALA A 189 -28.93 -1.51 -6.92
C ALA A 189 -30.18 -0.82 -7.47
N VAL A 190 -30.01 0.23 -8.27
CA VAL A 190 -31.13 0.96 -8.90
C VAL A 190 -31.90 0.06 -9.88
N THR A 191 -31.21 -0.78 -10.65
CA THR A 191 -31.86 -1.71 -11.58
C THR A 191 -32.65 -2.78 -10.84
N ALA A 192 -32.09 -3.35 -9.76
CA ALA A 192 -32.76 -4.33 -8.93
C ALA A 192 -34.00 -3.72 -8.24
N GLU A 193 -33.89 -2.49 -7.71
CA GLU A 193 -35.02 -1.75 -7.12
C GLU A 193 -36.14 -1.54 -8.15
N ALA A 194 -35.80 -1.09 -9.36
CA ALA A 194 -36.79 -0.92 -10.45
C ALA A 194 -37.47 -2.23 -10.86
N ARG A 195 -36.77 -3.37 -10.76
CA ARG A 195 -37.29 -4.71 -11.06
C ARG A 195 -37.93 -5.41 -9.85
N ARG A 196 -37.90 -4.79 -8.67
CA ARG A 196 -38.29 -5.40 -7.38
C ARG A 196 -37.54 -6.69 -7.08
N GLU A 197 -36.27 -6.75 -7.48
CA GLU A 197 -35.35 -7.86 -7.21
C GLU A 197 -34.52 -7.59 -5.96
N ALA A 198 -34.17 -8.66 -5.23
CA ALA A 198 -33.25 -8.55 -4.10
C ALA A 198 -31.82 -8.33 -4.61
N TYR A 199 -31.15 -7.28 -4.11
CA TYR A 199 -29.74 -7.04 -4.35
C TYR A 199 -29.02 -6.72 -3.04
N ALA A 200 -28.03 -7.55 -2.69
CA ALA A 200 -27.27 -7.42 -1.45
C ALA A 200 -26.21 -6.31 -1.55
N VAL A 201 -26.67 -5.06 -1.50
CA VAL A 201 -25.81 -3.86 -1.55
C VAL A 201 -24.71 -3.92 -0.48
N ASP A 202 -25.07 -4.30 0.75
CA ASP A 202 -24.12 -4.34 1.87
C ASP A 202 -22.97 -5.32 1.59
N GLN A 203 -23.25 -6.53 1.08
CA GLN A 203 -22.23 -7.52 0.75
C GLN A 203 -21.31 -7.05 -0.39
N ALA A 204 -21.88 -6.41 -1.41
CA ALA A 204 -21.11 -5.85 -2.52
C ALA A 204 -20.17 -4.72 -2.05
N VAL A 205 -20.64 -3.87 -1.14
CA VAL A 205 -19.85 -2.78 -0.56
C VAL A 205 -18.78 -3.31 0.39
N GLN A 206 -19.08 -4.29 1.23
CA GLN A 206 -18.10 -4.93 2.10
C GLN A 206 -16.96 -5.58 1.29
N SER A 207 -17.30 -6.24 0.17
CA SER A 207 -16.31 -6.82 -0.74
C SER A 207 -15.40 -5.74 -1.35
N LEU A 208 -15.96 -4.61 -1.76
CA LEU A 208 -15.19 -3.46 -2.26
C LEU A 208 -14.25 -2.91 -1.17
N LEU A 209 -14.78 -2.63 0.02
CA LEU A 209 -14.01 -2.08 1.14
C LEU A 209 -12.89 -3.01 1.60
N GLY A 210 -13.12 -4.33 1.63
CA GLY A 210 -12.09 -5.33 1.94
C GLY A 210 -10.90 -5.27 0.98
N GLY A 211 -11.16 -5.08 -0.32
CA GLY A 211 -10.12 -4.84 -1.32
C GLY A 211 -9.41 -3.50 -1.11
N LEU A 212 -10.17 -2.43 -0.85
CA LEU A 212 -9.62 -1.09 -0.61
C LEU A 212 -8.69 -1.04 0.60
N ARG A 213 -8.99 -1.76 1.69
CA ARG A 213 -8.09 -1.86 2.86
C ARG A 213 -6.69 -2.33 2.43
N GLY A 214 -6.63 -3.43 1.67
CA GLY A 214 -5.35 -3.99 1.20
C GLY A 214 -4.64 -3.07 0.21
N ASP A 215 -5.39 -2.45 -0.71
CA ASP A 215 -4.85 -1.47 -1.66
C ASP A 215 -4.29 -0.24 -0.96
N LEU A 216 -4.99 0.32 0.04
CA LEU A 216 -4.52 1.45 0.84
C LEU A 216 -3.21 1.14 1.57
N VAL A 217 -3.11 -0.03 2.22
CA VAL A 217 -1.84 -0.45 2.84
C VAL A 217 -0.74 -0.52 1.78
N ARG A 218 -0.98 -1.12 0.61
CA ARG A 218 0.01 -1.18 -0.48
C ARG A 218 0.44 0.19 -1.03
N VAL A 219 -0.45 1.18 -1.01
CA VAL A 219 -0.14 2.55 -1.44
C VAL A 219 0.92 3.17 -0.53
N PHE A 220 0.84 2.94 0.77
CA PHE A 220 1.72 3.62 1.74
C PHE A 220 2.83 2.74 2.31
N ASP A 221 2.71 1.42 2.20
CA ASP A 221 3.70 0.43 2.63
C ASP A 221 4.85 0.27 1.61
N ALA A 222 5.36 1.40 1.10
CA ALA A 222 6.46 1.42 0.14
C ALA A 222 7.78 0.96 0.76
N ASP A 223 7.96 1.11 2.07
CA ASP A 223 9.12 0.61 2.79
C ASP A 223 9.16 -0.92 2.85
N GLY A 224 8.01 -1.62 2.85
CA GLY A 224 7.97 -3.09 2.82
C GLY A 224 8.62 -3.75 1.60
N ARG A 225 8.82 -3.01 0.48
CA ARG A 225 9.58 -3.51 -0.68
C ARG A 225 11.08 -3.28 -0.56
N ARG A 226 11.52 -2.22 0.12
CA ARG A 226 12.93 -1.98 0.41
C ARG A 226 13.41 -2.80 1.62
N THR A 227 12.53 -3.03 2.59
CA THR A 227 12.86 -3.76 3.83
C THR A 227 12.62 -5.25 3.74
N ARG A 228 11.75 -5.81 2.88
CA ARG A 228 11.80 -7.28 2.64
C ARG A 228 13.12 -7.68 2.04
N HIS A 229 13.66 -6.95 1.08
CA HIS A 229 15.03 -7.20 0.64
C HIS A 229 16.08 -6.95 1.74
N ALA A 230 15.82 -6.12 2.76
CA ALA A 230 16.77 -5.87 3.86
C ALA A 230 16.62 -6.88 5.02
N GLU A 231 15.42 -7.40 5.27
CA GLU A 231 15.08 -8.41 6.27
C GLU A 231 15.33 -9.82 5.72
N ASP A 232 15.03 -10.07 4.44
CA ASP A 232 15.54 -11.22 3.70
C ASP A 232 17.08 -11.18 3.66
N ARG A 233 17.72 -9.99 3.59
CA ARG A 233 19.20 -9.83 3.75
C ARG A 233 19.72 -9.98 5.19
N ARG A 234 18.86 -9.94 6.22
CA ARG A 234 19.24 -10.23 7.62
C ARG A 234 18.98 -11.71 7.96
N ARG A 235 17.98 -12.33 7.34
CA ARG A 235 17.71 -13.77 7.40
C ARG A 235 18.66 -14.59 6.52
N GLU A 236 18.98 -14.10 5.32
CA GLU A 236 20.06 -14.58 4.46
C GLU A 236 21.36 -13.89 4.91
N GLY A 237 22.03 -14.49 5.91
CA GLY A 237 23.15 -13.89 6.63
C GLY A 237 24.17 -13.13 5.78
N GLU A 238 24.67 -12.03 6.36
CA GLU A 238 25.84 -11.24 5.97
C GLU A 238 26.46 -11.63 4.61
N ARG A 239 26.09 -10.89 3.56
CA ARG A 239 26.71 -11.06 2.24
C ARG A 239 28.22 -10.85 2.39
N PRO A 240 29.06 -11.78 1.92
CA PRO A 240 30.51 -11.62 1.98
C PRO A 240 30.98 -10.71 0.85
N THR A 241 30.61 -9.43 0.89
CA THR A 241 31.05 -8.44 -0.11
C THR A 241 32.49 -7.99 0.12
N SER A 242 32.96 -8.01 1.37
CA SER A 242 34.33 -7.62 1.75
C SER A 242 35.43 -8.53 1.16
N ASN A 243 35.10 -9.78 0.81
CA ASN A 243 36.07 -10.75 0.28
C ASN A 243 35.97 -10.98 -1.24
N VAL A 244 35.03 -10.30 -1.94
CA VAL A 244 34.73 -10.52 -3.36
C VAL A 244 35.97 -10.50 -4.23
N TRP A 245 36.76 -9.43 -4.14
CA TRP A 245 37.90 -9.23 -5.03
C TRP A 245 39.06 -10.16 -4.69
N ARG A 246 39.24 -10.47 -3.40
CA ARG A 246 40.23 -11.45 -2.93
C ARG A 246 39.87 -12.85 -3.42
N ASP A 247 38.63 -13.26 -3.24
CA ASP A 247 38.14 -14.59 -3.64
C ASP A 247 38.14 -14.72 -5.17
N ALA A 248 37.82 -13.65 -5.91
CA ALA A 248 37.90 -13.62 -7.38
C ALA A 248 39.34 -13.77 -7.93
N ARG A 249 40.33 -13.16 -7.26
CA ARG A 249 41.74 -13.29 -7.65
C ARG A 249 42.34 -14.65 -7.28
N GLN A 250 41.93 -15.22 -6.15
CA GLN A 250 42.51 -16.46 -5.60
C GLN A 250 41.81 -17.73 -6.09
N ALA A 251 40.63 -17.61 -6.72
CA ALA A 251 39.92 -18.75 -7.27
C ALA A 251 40.64 -19.34 -8.49
N GLY A 252 40.86 -20.66 -8.45
CA GLY A 252 41.28 -21.44 -9.61
C GLY A 252 40.21 -21.48 -10.69
N ASP A 253 40.61 -21.84 -11.91
CA ASP A 253 39.74 -21.90 -13.09
C ASP A 253 38.60 -22.91 -12.91
N ASP A 254 38.84 -23.95 -12.11
CA ASP A 254 37.88 -24.97 -11.69
C ASP A 254 36.75 -24.43 -10.80
N ARG A 255 36.88 -23.19 -10.32
CA ARG A 255 35.90 -22.51 -9.45
C ARG A 255 35.22 -21.33 -10.12
N VAL A 256 35.39 -21.18 -11.43
CA VAL A 256 34.73 -20.16 -12.24
C VAL A 256 33.67 -20.84 -13.11
N PHE A 257 32.42 -20.40 -12.93
CA PHE A 257 31.27 -20.97 -13.60
C PHE A 257 30.57 -19.91 -14.44
N HIS A 258 29.99 -20.31 -15.56
CA HIS A 258 29.12 -19.49 -16.37
C HIS A 258 27.65 -19.80 -16.04
N ASP A 259 26.89 -18.79 -15.62
CA ASP A 259 25.43 -18.88 -15.45
C ASP A 259 24.75 -18.69 -16.81
N ALA A 260 24.31 -19.79 -17.40
CA ALA A 260 23.72 -19.81 -18.74
C ALA A 260 22.39 -19.06 -18.84
N HIS A 261 21.70 -18.80 -17.74
CA HIS A 261 20.41 -18.09 -17.74
C HIS A 261 20.59 -16.57 -17.65
N ARG A 262 21.70 -16.11 -17.06
CA ARG A 262 21.93 -14.70 -16.77
C ARG A 262 23.14 -14.12 -17.48
N GLU A 263 23.85 -14.93 -18.27
CA GLU A 263 25.06 -14.53 -19.00
C GLU A 263 26.07 -13.83 -18.09
N THR A 264 26.27 -14.42 -16.90
CA THR A 264 27.16 -13.90 -15.86
C THR A 264 28.16 -14.94 -15.42
N LEU A 265 29.31 -14.49 -14.95
CA LEU A 265 30.35 -15.36 -14.38
C LEU A 265 30.18 -15.45 -12.87
N VAL A 266 30.34 -16.64 -12.33
CA VAL A 266 30.20 -16.93 -10.91
C VAL A 266 31.51 -17.53 -10.40
N VAL A 267 32.14 -16.85 -9.46
CA VAL A 267 33.33 -17.35 -8.77
C VAL A 267 32.92 -17.92 -7.42
N VAL A 268 33.30 -19.17 -7.15
CA VAL A 268 33.06 -19.83 -5.86
C VAL A 268 34.31 -19.76 -4.98
N GLY A 269 34.24 -18.91 -3.95
CA GLY A 269 35.26 -18.74 -2.93
C GLY A 269 35.14 -19.74 -1.76
N PRO A 270 36.08 -19.69 -0.81
CA PRO A 270 36.09 -20.56 0.37
C PRO A 270 34.80 -20.47 1.21
N LYS A 271 34.44 -21.56 1.90
CA LYS A 271 33.25 -21.66 2.77
C LYS A 271 31.92 -21.40 2.03
N GLY A 272 31.81 -21.89 0.80
CA GLY A 272 30.57 -21.82 0.01
C GLY A 272 30.21 -20.41 -0.46
N ARG A 273 31.12 -19.43 -0.41
CA ARG A 273 30.83 -18.08 -0.89
C ARG A 273 30.81 -18.08 -2.42
N ALA A 274 29.83 -17.44 -3.02
CA ALA A 274 29.74 -17.27 -4.46
C ALA A 274 29.60 -15.79 -4.81
N HIS A 275 30.35 -15.35 -5.81
CA HIS A 275 30.42 -13.97 -6.27
C HIS A 275 30.06 -13.92 -7.75
N VAL A 276 29.07 -13.11 -8.09
CA VAL A 276 28.56 -12.99 -9.46
C VAL A 276 29.13 -11.72 -10.10
N PHE A 277 29.63 -11.87 -11.31
CA PHE A 277 30.26 -10.83 -12.11
C PHE A 277 29.63 -10.75 -13.50
N THR A 278 29.67 -9.56 -14.10
CA THR A 278 29.44 -9.40 -15.55
C THR A 278 30.64 -9.92 -16.34
N ALA A 279 30.52 -10.01 -17.67
CA ALA A 279 31.62 -10.37 -18.56
C ALA A 279 32.83 -9.43 -18.43
N GLU A 280 32.57 -8.15 -18.14
CA GLU A 280 33.58 -7.10 -17.91
C GLU A 280 34.11 -7.06 -16.47
N ALA A 281 33.94 -8.15 -15.71
CA ALA A 281 34.40 -8.30 -14.33
C ALA A 281 33.84 -7.28 -13.33
N ARG A 282 32.66 -6.70 -13.60
CA ARG A 282 31.94 -5.87 -12.62
C ARG A 282 31.20 -6.74 -11.62
N HIS A 283 31.44 -6.53 -10.33
CA HIS A 283 30.73 -7.27 -9.28
C HIS A 283 29.25 -6.90 -9.26
N VAL A 284 28.39 -7.91 -9.39
CA VAL A 284 26.92 -7.76 -9.38
C VAL A 284 26.37 -8.05 -8.00
N THR A 285 26.75 -9.19 -7.40
CA THR A 285 26.27 -9.60 -6.06
C THR A 285 27.11 -10.73 -5.48
N SER A 286 26.99 -10.96 -4.17
CA SER A 286 27.57 -12.10 -3.45
C SER A 286 26.50 -12.88 -2.69
N MET A 287 26.66 -14.19 -2.59
CA MET A 287 25.79 -15.09 -1.81
C MET A 287 26.63 -16.18 -1.13
N ARG A 288 26.05 -16.89 -0.16
CA ARG A 288 26.57 -18.18 0.30
C ARG A 288 25.70 -19.28 -0.30
N LEU A 289 26.35 -20.31 -0.84
CA LEU A 289 25.72 -21.52 -1.32
C LEU A 289 25.52 -22.46 -0.13
N GLU A 290 24.32 -23.02 -0.03
CA GLU A 290 24.07 -24.09 0.92
C GLU A 290 24.80 -25.39 0.52
N PRO A 291 25.08 -26.31 1.45
CA PRO A 291 25.68 -27.60 1.12
C PRO A 291 24.88 -28.33 0.03
N GLY A 292 25.55 -28.79 -1.04
CA GLY A 292 24.91 -29.48 -2.16
C GLY A 292 24.27 -28.56 -3.21
N GLU A 293 24.25 -27.24 -3.01
CA GLU A 293 23.59 -26.31 -3.94
C GLU A 293 24.39 -26.12 -5.24
N LEU A 294 25.72 -26.14 -5.17
CA LEU A 294 26.58 -26.06 -6.35
C LEU A 294 26.36 -27.28 -7.26
N GLU A 295 26.38 -28.47 -6.68
CA GLU A 295 26.18 -29.75 -7.35
C GLU A 295 24.80 -29.81 -8.01
N ARG A 296 23.76 -29.32 -7.32
CA ARG A 296 22.40 -29.21 -7.88
C ARG A 296 22.33 -28.24 -9.06
N ARG A 297 23.04 -27.12 -9.02
CA ARG A 297 23.06 -26.12 -10.10
C ARG A 297 23.81 -26.63 -11.33
N LEU A 298 24.88 -27.39 -11.13
CA LEU A 298 25.62 -28.08 -12.19
C LEU A 298 24.79 -29.23 -12.80
N ALA A 299 24.17 -30.07 -11.97
CA ALA A 299 23.33 -31.18 -12.43
C ALA A 299 22.13 -30.71 -13.28
N LYS A 300 21.56 -29.54 -12.94
CA LYS A 300 20.46 -28.92 -13.70
C LYS A 300 20.93 -28.10 -14.90
N ARG A 301 22.23 -28.12 -15.24
CA ARG A 301 22.86 -27.32 -16.30
C ARG A 301 22.57 -25.82 -16.21
N ARG A 302 22.26 -25.34 -15.01
CA ARG A 302 22.01 -23.92 -14.76
C ARG A 302 23.32 -23.15 -14.76
N TRP A 303 24.33 -23.75 -14.14
CA TRP A 303 25.72 -23.32 -14.23
C TRP A 303 26.50 -24.37 -15.00
N ARG A 304 27.48 -23.92 -15.77
CA ARG A 304 28.51 -24.76 -16.38
C ARG A 304 29.87 -24.26 -15.96
N LEU A 305 30.90 -25.10 -16.03
CA LEU A 305 32.26 -24.61 -15.91
C LEU A 305 32.51 -23.57 -17.02
N ALA A 306 33.13 -22.46 -16.64
CA ALA A 306 33.50 -21.44 -17.62
C ALA A 306 34.55 -22.01 -18.57
N HIS A 307 34.44 -21.66 -19.85
CA HIS A 307 35.43 -22.06 -20.84
C HIS A 307 36.76 -21.37 -20.53
N PRO A 308 37.92 -22.00 -20.79
CA PRO A 308 39.23 -21.40 -20.49
C PRO A 308 39.41 -20.00 -21.07
N GLU A 309 38.82 -19.75 -22.26
CA GLU A 309 38.83 -18.42 -22.88
C GLU A 309 38.00 -17.38 -22.11
N GLU A 310 36.82 -17.77 -21.59
CA GLU A 310 35.97 -16.91 -20.77
C GLU A 310 36.68 -16.54 -19.46
N VAL A 311 37.36 -17.50 -18.84
CA VAL A 311 38.16 -17.27 -17.62
C VAL A 311 39.32 -16.32 -17.90
N ARG A 312 40.02 -16.50 -19.03
CA ARG A 312 41.12 -15.63 -19.43
C ARG A 312 40.67 -14.18 -19.64
N VAL A 313 39.59 -13.96 -20.38
CA VAL A 313 39.02 -12.63 -20.64
C VAL A 313 38.55 -11.98 -19.33
N PHE A 314 37.86 -12.74 -18.49
CA PHE A 314 37.42 -12.27 -17.17
C PHE A 314 38.60 -11.82 -16.29
N ARG A 315 39.69 -12.60 -16.24
CA ARG A 315 40.89 -12.24 -15.46
C ARG A 315 41.59 -10.99 -15.98
N GLN A 316 41.61 -10.77 -17.30
CA GLN A 316 42.14 -9.54 -17.89
C GLN A 316 41.33 -8.32 -17.45
N HIS A 317 39.99 -8.40 -17.49
CA HIS A 317 39.12 -7.33 -16.99
C HIS A 317 39.21 -7.13 -15.47
N LEU A 318 39.39 -8.22 -14.71
CA LEU A 318 39.54 -8.18 -13.26
C LEU A 318 40.83 -7.47 -12.84
N ALA A 319 41.93 -7.69 -13.57
CA ALA A 319 43.20 -7.00 -13.37
C ALA A 319 43.10 -5.50 -13.73
N ALA A 320 42.56 -5.17 -14.90
CA ALA A 320 42.38 -3.77 -15.30
C ALA A 320 41.47 -2.97 -14.34
N SER A 321 40.46 -3.61 -13.75
CA SER A 321 39.55 -3.01 -12.77
C SER A 321 40.17 -2.84 -11.37
N ALA A 322 41.27 -3.56 -11.09
CA ALA A 322 42.04 -3.43 -9.86
C ALA A 322 42.96 -2.21 -9.91
N ASP A 323 43.70 -2.06 -11.01
CA ASP A 323 44.67 -0.98 -11.19
C ASP A 323 43.98 0.40 -11.18
N ALA A 324 42.79 0.49 -11.78
CA ALA A 324 41.98 1.72 -11.78
C ALA A 324 41.44 2.13 -10.38
N ARG A 325 41.51 1.24 -9.38
CA ARG A 325 41.06 1.52 -8.00
C ARG A 325 42.19 1.79 -7.02
N GLU A 326 43.41 1.38 -7.33
CA GLU A 326 44.60 1.70 -6.53
C GLU A 326 45.23 3.04 -6.94
N ALA A 327 44.88 3.56 -8.13
CA ALA A 327 45.35 4.84 -8.67
C ALA A 327 44.47 6.07 -8.32
N GLY A 328 43.38 5.91 -7.57
CA GLY A 328 42.46 6.99 -7.16
C GLY A 328 42.13 6.92 -5.68
#